data_AF-A0A1Q3H8D9-F1
#
_entry.id   AF-A0A1Q3H8D9-F1
#
_cell.length_a   1.000
_cell.length_b   1.000
_cell.length_c   1.000
_cell.angle_alpha   90.00
_cell.angle_beta   90.00
_cell.angle_gamma   90.00
#
_symmetry.space_group_name_H-M   'P 1'
#
loop_
_entity.id
_entity.type
_entity.pdbx_description
1 polymer ?
#
loop_
_entity_poly.entity_id
_entity_poly.type
_entity_poly.pdbx_seq_one_letter_code
_entity_poly.pdbx_strand_id
1 'polypeptide(L)'
;MEARPSRFVLLGGVLLLFLPVACYFFLKRAAGQNAEVVSVSWNPSHTCTVTTYFPSLGEERTVSSRFFHFFSAPAFFRVHDTRGALLRSSEWKLFQNEADDEVARWVGDGQVVYPTRQGYEGWTLPECVGPIPDARGGPSTPG
;
A
#
# COMPACT_ATOMS: atom_id res chain seq x y z
N MET A 1 38.36 31.91 -9.36
CA MET A 1 37.99 31.29 -10.64
C MET A 1 36.91 30.25 -10.34
N GLU A 2 35.65 30.58 -10.60
CA GLU A 2 34.54 29.65 -10.38
C GLU A 2 34.40 28.76 -11.61
N ALA A 3 34.78 27.49 -11.48
CA ALA A 3 34.68 26.52 -12.56
C ALA A 3 33.19 26.19 -12.79
N ARG A 4 32.60 26.69 -13.88
CA ARG A 4 31.23 26.37 -14.26
C ARG A 4 31.19 24.93 -14.76
N PRO A 5 30.48 24.00 -14.08
CA PRO A 5 30.45 22.61 -14.50
C PRO A 5 29.84 22.50 -15.91
N SER A 6 30.48 21.71 -16.77
CA SER A 6 30.01 21.44 -18.12
C SER A 6 28.61 20.82 -18.08
N ARG A 7 27.75 21.17 -19.05
CA ARG A 7 26.38 20.64 -19.18
C ARG A 7 26.36 19.10 -19.18
N PHE A 8 27.40 18.46 -19.72
CA PHE A 8 27.54 17.00 -19.71
C PHE A 8 27.82 16.44 -18.31
N VAL A 9 28.56 17.16 -17.47
CA VAL A 9 28.81 16.77 -16.08
C VAL A 9 27.54 16.94 -15.24
N LEU A 10 26.77 18.01 -15.49
CA LEU A 10 25.47 18.23 -14.85
C LEU A 10 24.45 17.16 -15.30
N LEU A 11 24.34 16.88 -16.60
CA LEU A 11 23.46 15.84 -17.14
C LEU A 11 23.87 14.45 -16.65
N GLY A 12 25.17 14.15 -16.62
CA GLY A 12 25.70 12.90 -16.08
C GLY A 12 25.37 12.73 -14.60
N GLY A 13 25.58 13.77 -13.79
CA GLY A 13 25.25 13.74 -12.36
C GLY A 13 23.75 13.60 -12.09
N VAL A 14 22.91 14.31 -12.85
CA VAL A 14 21.45 14.18 -12.80
C VAL A 14 21.03 12.75 -13.14
N LEU A 15 21.52 12.20 -14.26
CA LEU A 15 21.17 10.84 -14.67
C LEU A 15 21.53 9.80 -13.60
N LEU A 16 22.72 9.93 -13.00
CA LEU A 16 23.23 9.02 -11.97
C LEU A 16 22.41 9.07 -10.66
N LEU A 17 21.79 10.21 -10.36
CA LEU A 17 20.89 10.37 -9.22
C LEU A 17 19.46 9.88 -9.53
N PHE A 18 18.91 10.22 -10.70
CA PHE A 18 17.50 9.95 -11.01
C PHE A 18 17.24 8.52 -11.50
N LEU A 19 18.19 7.86 -12.18
CA LEU A 19 18.06 6.46 -12.60
C LEU A 19 17.76 5.49 -11.45
N PRO A 20 18.53 5.47 -10.35
CA PRO A 20 18.27 4.53 -9.26
C PRO A 20 16.94 4.81 -8.57
N VAL A 21 16.56 6.09 -8.43
CA VAL A 21 15.27 6.49 -7.86
C VAL A 21 14.12 6.00 -8.75
N ALA A 22 14.19 6.24 -10.06
CA ALA A 22 13.19 5.75 -11.00
C ALA A 22 13.10 4.23 -10.98
N CYS A 23 14.24 3.53 -11.01
CA CYS A 23 14.31 2.08 -10.93
C CYS A 23 13.64 1.56 -9.64
N TYR A 24 13.90 2.19 -8.49
CA TYR A 24 13.24 1.85 -7.23
C TYR A 24 11.72 2.00 -7.31
N PHE A 25 11.21 3.11 -7.87
CA PHE A 25 9.77 3.30 -8.05
C PHE A 25 9.14 2.26 -8.97
N PHE A 26 9.82 1.89 -10.05
CA PHE A 26 9.37 0.82 -10.95
C PHE A 26 9.29 -0.53 -10.22
N LEU A 27 10.31 -0.87 -9.44
CA LEU A 27 10.32 -2.11 -8.65
C LEU A 27 9.20 -2.13 -7.61
N LYS A 28 8.96 -1.02 -6.89
CA LYS A 28 7.84 -0.89 -5.95
C LYS A 28 6.49 -1.09 -6.63
N ARG A 29 6.29 -0.46 -7.79
CA ARG A 29 5.06 -0.61 -8.56
C ARG A 29 4.86 -2.05 -9.04
N ALA A 30 5.89 -2.67 -9.61
CA ALA A 30 5.82 -4.04 -10.08
C ALA A 30 5.51 -5.01 -8.93
N ALA A 31 6.15 -4.82 -7.77
CA ALA A 31 5.91 -5.66 -6.60
C ALA A 31 4.50 -5.50 -6.03
N GLY A 32 3.93 -4.29 -6.06
CA GLY A 32 2.56 -4.02 -5.64
C GLY A 32 1.49 -4.54 -6.62
N GLN A 33 1.83 -4.71 -7.90
CA GLN A 33 0.97 -5.33 -8.91
C GLN A 33 0.96 -6.85 -8.83
N ASN A 34 2.13 -7.44 -8.53
CA ASN A 34 2.30 -8.88 -8.36
C ASN A 34 2.13 -9.33 -6.90
N ALA A 35 1.57 -8.47 -6.05
CA ALA A 35 1.45 -8.74 -4.63
C ALA A 35 0.44 -9.86 -4.37
N GLU A 36 0.80 -10.77 -3.47
CA GLU A 36 -0.03 -11.89 -3.07
C GLU A 36 -0.95 -11.49 -1.93
N VAL A 37 -2.20 -11.96 -1.97
CA VAL A 37 -3.19 -11.74 -0.91
C VAL A 37 -2.90 -12.70 0.25
N VAL A 38 -2.62 -12.14 1.42
CA VAL A 38 -2.34 -12.91 2.64
C VAL A 38 -3.62 -13.14 3.44
N SER A 39 -4.42 -12.09 3.60
CA SER A 39 -5.66 -12.16 4.36
C SER A 39 -6.65 -11.11 3.88
N VAL A 40 -7.94 -11.44 3.99
CA VAL A 40 -9.06 -10.53 3.72
C VAL A 40 -9.98 -10.55 4.94
N SER A 41 -10.32 -9.38 5.45
CA SER A 41 -11.23 -9.22 6.59
C SER A 41 -12.32 -8.20 6.29
N TRP A 42 -13.57 -8.56 6.57
CA TRP A 42 -14.73 -7.70 6.40
C TRP A 42 -14.99 -6.90 7.67
N ASN A 43 -15.51 -5.67 7.51
CA ASN A 43 -16.07 -4.93 8.63
C ASN A 43 -17.39 -5.58 9.10
N PRO A 44 -17.85 -5.31 10.34
CA PRO A 44 -19.07 -5.93 10.88
C PRO A 44 -20.32 -5.73 10.00
N SER A 45 -20.45 -4.57 9.34
CA SER A 45 -21.56 -4.24 8.43
C SER A 45 -21.40 -4.76 7.00
N HIS A 46 -20.32 -5.49 6.70
CA HIS A 46 -20.03 -6.06 5.37
C HIS A 46 -20.04 -5.04 4.21
N THR A 47 -19.70 -3.78 4.47
CA THR A 47 -19.63 -2.71 3.46
C THR A 47 -18.22 -2.51 2.90
N CYS A 48 -17.20 -2.93 3.65
CA CYS A 48 -15.80 -2.75 3.28
C CYS A 48 -14.96 -3.97 3.64
N THR A 49 -13.88 -4.15 2.89
CA THR A 49 -12.86 -5.17 3.15
C THR A 49 -11.51 -4.52 3.36
N VAL A 50 -10.73 -5.05 4.30
CA VAL A 50 -9.30 -4.80 4.37
C VAL A 50 -8.57 -6.05 3.91
N THR A 51 -7.65 -5.87 2.98
CA THR A 51 -6.82 -6.93 2.42
C THR A 51 -5.36 -6.66 2.74
N THR A 52 -4.70 -7.65 3.31
CA THR A 52 -3.26 -7.65 3.56
C THR A 52 -2.54 -8.29 2.38
N TYR A 53 -1.48 -7.65 1.89
CA TYR A 53 -0.70 -8.10 0.76
C TYR A 53 0.77 -8.25 1.12
N PHE A 54 1.41 -9.29 0.58
CA PHE A 54 2.87 -9.38 0.54
C PHE A 54 3.36 -8.99 -0.86
N PRO A 55 4.20 -7.95 -0.99
CA PRO A 55 4.74 -7.54 -2.27
C PRO A 55 5.69 -8.63 -2.79
N SER A 56 5.41 -9.15 -3.97
CA SER A 56 6.24 -10.16 -4.63
C SER A 56 6.76 -9.63 -5.95
N LEU A 57 8.03 -9.86 -6.25
CA LEU A 57 8.61 -9.54 -7.56
C LEU A 57 8.50 -10.72 -8.55
N GLY A 58 7.80 -11.80 -8.19
CA GLY A 58 7.56 -12.97 -9.04
C GLY A 58 8.78 -13.87 -9.29
N GLU A 59 10.00 -13.35 -9.11
CA GLU A 59 11.25 -14.09 -9.30
C GLU A 59 12.17 -13.94 -8.09
N GLU A 60 12.17 -14.95 -7.20
CA GLU A 60 12.97 -14.95 -5.97
C GLU A 60 14.50 -14.93 -6.19
N ARG A 61 14.97 -15.06 -7.44
CA ARG A 61 16.39 -15.28 -7.76
C ARG A 61 17.13 -14.10 -8.39
N THR A 62 16.43 -12.99 -8.66
CA THR A 62 17.06 -11.83 -9.30
C THR A 62 17.69 -10.92 -8.23
N VAL A 63 18.85 -10.32 -8.54
CA VAL A 63 19.54 -9.39 -7.61
C VAL A 63 18.61 -8.26 -7.14
N SER A 64 17.68 -7.82 -8.01
CA SER A 64 16.63 -6.86 -7.70
C SER A 64 15.67 -7.34 -6.59
N SER A 65 15.34 -8.63 -6.49
CA SER A 65 14.46 -9.13 -5.41
C SER A 65 15.14 -9.02 -4.05
N ARG A 66 16.44 -9.36 -3.97
CA ARG A 66 17.23 -9.28 -2.75
C ARG A 66 17.36 -7.85 -2.24
N PHE A 67 17.64 -6.88 -3.11
CA PHE A 67 17.69 -5.47 -2.71
C PHE A 67 16.31 -4.91 -2.37
N PHE A 68 15.26 -5.35 -3.07
CA PHE A 68 13.91 -4.91 -2.80
C PHE A 68 13.47 -5.23 -1.36
N HIS A 69 13.73 -6.45 -0.87
CA HIS A 69 13.41 -6.83 0.51
C HIS A 69 14.07 -5.96 1.59
N PHE A 70 15.20 -5.30 1.31
CA PHE A 70 15.84 -4.39 2.28
C PHE A 70 15.17 -3.01 2.36
N PHE A 71 14.48 -2.59 1.28
CA PHE A 71 13.93 -1.24 1.15
C PHE A 71 12.40 -1.22 0.97
N SER A 72 11.75 -2.38 0.97
CA SER A 72 10.29 -2.50 0.92
C SER A 72 9.76 -2.95 2.27
N ALA A 73 8.57 -2.48 2.60
CA ALA A 73 7.82 -3.02 3.73
C ALA A 73 7.48 -4.50 3.44
N PRO A 74 7.51 -5.38 4.46
CA PRO A 74 7.22 -6.80 4.30
C PRO A 74 5.76 -7.05 3.91
N ALA A 75 4.85 -6.14 4.26
CA ALA A 75 3.46 -6.17 3.88
C ALA A 75 2.95 -4.77 3.51
N PHE A 76 1.75 -4.72 2.93
CA PHE A 76 0.93 -3.51 2.87
C PHE A 76 -0.57 -3.86 2.92
N PHE A 77 -1.40 -2.89 3.32
CA PHE A 77 -2.84 -3.04 3.46
C PHE A 77 -3.58 -2.19 2.42
N ARG A 78 -4.65 -2.73 1.84
CA ARG A 78 -5.60 -1.97 1.02
C ARG A 78 -7.02 -2.17 1.54
N VAL A 79 -7.79 -1.09 1.55
CA VAL A 79 -9.21 -1.11 1.88
C VAL A 79 -10.01 -0.94 0.61
N HIS A 80 -10.98 -1.81 0.39
CA HIS A 80 -11.89 -1.76 -0.75
C HIS A 80 -13.35 -1.66 -0.29
N ASP A 81 -14.18 -0.97 -1.07
CA ASP A 81 -15.63 -1.04 -0.92
C ASP A 81 -16.19 -2.37 -1.48
N THR A 82 -17.50 -2.61 -1.29
CA THR A 82 -18.18 -3.81 -1.82
C THR A 82 -18.15 -3.95 -3.34
N ARG A 83 -17.88 -2.86 -4.07
CA ARG A 83 -17.76 -2.84 -5.53
C ARG A 83 -16.32 -3.05 -6.00
N GLY A 84 -15.38 -3.23 -5.05
CA GLY A 84 -13.96 -3.40 -5.32
C GLY A 84 -13.21 -2.10 -5.56
N ALA A 85 -13.82 -0.93 -5.29
CA ALA A 85 -13.13 0.35 -5.42
C ALA A 85 -12.13 0.53 -4.27
N LEU A 86 -10.88 0.89 -4.61
CA LEU A 86 -9.83 1.17 -3.63
C LEU A 86 -10.14 2.48 -2.87
N LEU A 87 -10.35 2.36 -1.55
CA LEU A 87 -10.61 3.49 -0.66
C LEU A 87 -9.32 4.03 -0.04
N ARG A 88 -8.46 3.13 0.46
CA ARG A 88 -7.19 3.45 1.13
C ARG A 88 -6.12 2.40 0.85
N SER A 89 -4.86 2.79 0.91
CA SER A 89 -3.69 1.92 0.73
C SER A 89 -2.52 2.40 1.59
N SER A 90 -1.81 1.48 2.26
CA SER A 90 -0.52 1.75 2.92
C SER A 90 0.69 1.48 2.01
N GLU A 91 0.49 1.01 0.78
CA GLU A 91 1.55 0.56 -0.15
C GLU A 91 2.71 1.56 -0.37
N TRP A 92 2.39 2.85 -0.36
CA TRP A 92 3.32 3.96 -0.59
C TRP A 92 3.83 4.61 0.70
N LYS A 93 3.45 4.09 1.87
CA LYS A 93 4.08 4.48 3.14
C LYS A 93 5.44 3.81 3.24
N LEU A 94 6.40 4.43 2.57
CA LEU A 94 7.81 4.01 2.57
C LEU A 94 8.27 3.92 4.04
N PHE A 95 8.93 2.81 4.40
CA PHE A 95 9.54 2.58 5.73
C PHE A 95 8.59 2.30 6.90
N GLN A 96 7.27 2.17 6.69
CA GLN A 96 6.44 1.50 7.68
C GLN A 96 6.63 -0.01 7.52
N ASN A 97 7.61 -0.56 8.21
CA ASN A 97 7.73 -2.00 8.34
C ASN A 97 6.56 -2.49 9.20
N GLU A 98 5.63 -3.17 8.57
CA GLU A 98 4.46 -3.77 9.19
C GLU A 98 4.92 -5.05 9.93
N ALA A 99 4.36 -5.37 11.09
CA ALA A 99 4.85 -6.48 11.92
C ALA A 99 4.61 -7.82 11.23
N ASP A 100 5.62 -8.69 11.21
CA ASP A 100 5.70 -9.88 10.34
C ASP A 100 4.55 -10.91 10.52
N ASP A 101 3.78 -10.84 11.62
CA ASP A 101 2.77 -11.86 11.97
C ASP A 101 1.37 -11.30 12.34
N GLU A 102 1.13 -9.99 12.19
CA GLU A 102 -0.16 -9.39 12.56
C GLU A 102 -0.96 -8.88 11.34
N VAL A 103 -2.24 -9.28 11.29
CA VAL A 103 -3.18 -8.86 10.24
C VAL A 103 -3.94 -7.60 10.64
N ALA A 104 -4.36 -6.80 9.66
CA ALA A 104 -5.27 -5.68 9.90
C ALA A 104 -6.59 -6.15 10.51
N ARG A 105 -7.16 -5.33 11.39
CA ARG A 105 -8.41 -5.62 12.11
C ARG A 105 -9.36 -4.44 12.06
N TRP A 106 -10.65 -4.74 12.04
CA TRP A 106 -11.70 -3.74 12.17
C TRP A 106 -12.01 -3.45 13.64
N VAL A 107 -12.14 -2.17 13.97
CA VAL A 107 -12.60 -1.65 15.26
C VAL A 107 -13.95 -0.99 15.02
N GLY A 108 -15.02 -1.80 15.06
CA GLY A 108 -16.34 -1.37 14.58
C GLY A 108 -16.40 -1.26 13.06
N ASP A 109 -17.38 -0.51 12.54
CA ASP A 109 -17.66 -0.48 11.10
C ASP A 109 -16.82 0.51 10.29
N GLY A 110 -16.38 1.59 10.93
CA GLY A 110 -15.72 2.72 10.26
C GLY A 110 -14.26 2.90 10.64
N GLN A 111 -13.65 1.94 11.32
CA GLN A 111 -12.25 2.08 11.69
C GLN A 111 -11.53 0.77 11.44
N VAL A 112 -10.40 0.87 10.74
CA VAL A 112 -9.48 -0.25 10.56
C VAL A 112 -8.15 0.12 11.19
N VAL A 113 -7.56 -0.83 11.90
CA VAL A 113 -6.24 -0.71 12.51
C VAL A 113 -5.31 -1.77 11.95
N TYR A 114 -4.05 -1.41 11.76
CA TYR A 114 -3.03 -2.30 11.23
C TYR A 114 -1.70 -2.08 11.94
N PRO A 115 -0.90 -3.15 12.09
CA PRO A 115 0.36 -3.08 12.80
C PRO A 115 1.42 -2.34 11.99
N THR A 116 2.27 -1.62 12.70
CA THR A 116 3.47 -0.94 12.19
C THR A 116 4.61 -1.13 13.19
N ARG A 117 5.86 -0.86 12.79
CA ARG A 117 7.01 -0.90 13.71
C ARG A 117 6.90 0.04 14.91
N GLN A 118 6.07 1.07 14.85
CA GLN A 118 5.91 2.06 15.93
C GLN A 118 4.65 1.81 16.77
N GLY A 119 3.92 0.72 16.53
CA GLY A 119 2.64 0.42 17.18
C GLY A 119 1.55 0.17 16.15
N TYR A 120 0.34 0.67 16.39
CA TYR A 120 -0.76 0.54 15.44
C TYR A 120 -1.03 1.86 14.75
N GLU A 121 -1.25 1.80 13.44
CA GLU A 121 -1.89 2.88 12.71
C GLU A 121 -3.30 2.46 12.31
N GLY A 122 -4.10 3.43 11.89
CA GLY A 122 -5.45 3.13 11.44
C GLY A 122 -6.04 4.20 10.57
N TRP A 123 -7.13 3.85 9.91
CA TRP A 123 -7.94 4.76 9.11
C TRP A 123 -9.36 4.80 9.66
N THR A 124 -9.90 6.01 9.75
CA THR A 124 -11.33 6.21 9.90
C THR A 124 -11.96 6.34 8.52
N LEU A 125 -12.91 5.46 8.23
CA LEU A 125 -13.59 5.25 6.96
C LEU A 125 -15.09 5.43 7.19
N PRO A 126 -15.60 6.68 7.25
CA PRO A 126 -17.03 6.92 7.41
C PRO A 126 -17.87 6.25 6.34
N GLU A 127 -17.33 6.07 5.12
CA GLU A 127 -17.96 5.32 4.02
C GLU A 127 -18.23 3.84 4.35
N CYS A 128 -17.57 3.29 5.37
CA CYS A 128 -17.75 1.91 5.81
C CYS A 128 -18.79 1.77 6.95
N VAL A 129 -19.27 2.86 7.57
CA VAL A 129 -20.21 2.82 8.73
C VAL A 129 -21.68 2.49 8.33
N GLY A 130 -21.95 2.28 7.03
CA GLY A 130 -23.25 1.85 6.48
C GLY A 130 -24.14 2.98 5.94
N PRO A 131 -25.30 2.69 5.30
CA PRO A 131 -25.64 1.52 4.48
C PRO A 131 -25.09 1.69 3.05
N ILE A 132 -24.96 0.60 2.29
CA ILE A 132 -24.67 0.66 0.85
C ILE A 132 -25.79 1.50 0.18
N PRO A 133 -25.49 2.62 -0.51
CA PRO A 133 -26.49 3.27 -1.31
C PRO A 133 -26.95 2.26 -2.37
N ASP A 134 -28.25 2.04 -2.49
CA ASP A 134 -28.79 1.30 -3.63
C ASP A 134 -28.33 2.00 -4.94
N ALA A 135 -28.55 1.38 -6.12
CA ALA A 135 -28.17 2.00 -7.40
C ALA A 135 -28.83 3.39 -7.66
N ARG A 136 -29.65 3.88 -6.72
CA ARG A 136 -30.33 5.17 -6.69
C ARG A 136 -29.90 6.10 -5.53
N GLY A 137 -28.97 5.70 -4.68
CA GLY A 137 -28.40 6.56 -3.64
C GLY A 137 -29.20 6.67 -2.32
N GLY A 138 -30.13 5.75 -2.05
CA GLY A 138 -30.96 5.76 -0.83
C GLY A 138 -30.43 4.85 0.30
N PRO A 139 -30.69 5.17 1.58
CA PRO A 139 -30.31 4.33 2.71
C PRO A 139 -31.15 3.04 2.74
N SER A 140 -30.49 1.89 2.89
CA SER A 140 -31.17 0.60 3.11
C SER A 140 -31.57 0.44 4.57
N THR A 141 -32.86 0.20 4.80
CA THR A 141 -33.44 -0.08 6.12
C THR A 141 -33.17 -1.54 6.49
N PRO A 142 -32.71 -1.86 7.71
CA PRO A 142 -32.63 -3.25 8.16
C PRO A 142 -34.05 -3.78 8.44
N GLY A 143 -34.33 -5.00 7.96
CA GLY A 143 -35.55 -5.76 8.25
C GLY A 143 -35.31 -6.84 9.28
#